data_AF-A0A5J4PCH0-F1
#
_entry.id   AF-A0A5J4PCH0-F1
#
_cell.length_a   1.000
_cell.length_b   1.000
_cell.length_c   1.000
_cell.angle_alpha   90.00
_cell.angle_beta   90.00
_cell.angle_gamma   90.00
#
_symmetry.space_group_name_H-M   'P 1'
#
loop_
_entity.id
_entity.type
_entity.pdbx_description
1 polymer ?
#
loop_
_entity_poly.entity_id
_entity_poly.type
_entity_poly.pdbx_seq_one_letter_code
_entity_poly.pdbx_strand_id
1 'polypeptide(L)'
;YNAIANNGVMVKPKFVTTIMRGGDVIKEYPTEVINPAICSPATLEEIRQILQKVVSEGIGKPASSKQFNISGKTGTAQISKGSVGYKNGTIDYWISFCGYFPSEAPQYSGIVVIQRSGTPVSGGLMAGSVFGKIAERIYAKNLVLDIRNAIDTNNVMIPKVKRGEMIEAKTVLNGLKVNSEIKFSTKEKKEVWGRAVYSSEEIVLEKQEEFLRDFMP
;
A
#
# COMPACT_ATOMS: atom_id res chain seq x y z
N TYR A 1 -19.83 -9.22 -2.60
CA TYR A 1 -19.13 -7.95 -2.39
C TYR A 1 -17.81 -7.87 -3.13
N ASN A 2 -16.87 -8.80 -2.96
CA ASN A 2 -15.63 -8.78 -3.73
C ASN A 2 -15.85 -8.71 -5.26
N ALA A 3 -16.72 -9.57 -5.82
CA ALA A 3 -17.05 -9.50 -7.25
C ALA A 3 -17.66 -8.16 -7.67
N ILE A 4 -18.52 -7.55 -6.85
CA ILE A 4 -19.11 -6.22 -7.11
C ILE A 4 -18.02 -5.16 -7.14
N ALA A 5 -17.10 -5.21 -6.18
CA ALA A 5 -15.95 -4.32 -6.08
C ALA A 5 -14.95 -4.53 -7.25
N ASN A 6 -14.86 -5.76 -7.76
CA ASN A 6 -13.93 -6.19 -8.80
C ASN A 6 -14.59 -6.23 -10.19
N ASN A 7 -15.36 -5.19 -10.53
CA ASN A 7 -15.97 -5.01 -11.85
C ASN A 7 -16.81 -6.20 -12.35
N GLY A 8 -17.47 -6.91 -11.43
CA GLY A 8 -18.30 -8.08 -11.73
C GLY A 8 -17.53 -9.40 -11.81
N VAL A 9 -16.20 -9.40 -11.72
CA VAL A 9 -15.35 -10.60 -11.79
C VAL A 9 -15.25 -11.24 -10.41
N MET A 10 -15.83 -12.42 -10.23
CA MET A 10 -15.69 -13.23 -9.04
C MET A 10 -14.42 -14.05 -9.09
N VAL A 11 -13.51 -13.81 -8.15
CA VAL A 11 -12.26 -14.55 -8.01
C VAL A 11 -12.31 -15.50 -6.82
N LYS A 12 -11.52 -16.56 -6.88
CA LYS A 12 -11.37 -17.49 -5.77
C LYS A 12 -10.54 -16.87 -4.66
N PRO A 13 -11.02 -16.84 -3.41
CA PRO A 13 -10.20 -16.41 -2.28
C PRO A 13 -8.94 -17.28 -2.16
N LYS A 14 -7.79 -16.64 -1.92
CA LYS A 14 -6.51 -17.32 -1.69
C LYS A 14 -5.79 -16.71 -0.50
N PHE A 15 -5.10 -17.55 0.26
CA PHE A 15 -4.27 -17.15 1.40
C PHE A 15 -2.77 -17.14 1.08
N VAL A 16 -2.36 -17.82 0.01
CA VAL A 16 -0.97 -18.01 -0.39
C VAL A 16 -0.79 -17.50 -1.81
N THR A 17 0.28 -16.75 -2.05
CA THR A 17 0.69 -16.29 -3.39
C THR A 17 1.78 -17.18 -3.98
N THR A 18 2.76 -17.55 -3.16
CA THR A 18 3.95 -18.26 -3.62
C THR A 18 4.50 -19.16 -2.50
N ILE A 19 5.05 -20.32 -2.87
CA ILE A 19 5.86 -21.17 -1.99
C ILE A 19 7.32 -21.03 -2.44
N MET A 20 8.19 -20.68 -1.50
CA MET A 20 9.62 -20.47 -1.75
C MET A 20 10.46 -21.45 -0.94
N ARG A 21 11.62 -21.86 -1.47
CA ARG A 21 12.65 -22.64 -0.76
C ARG A 21 14.02 -22.17 -1.21
N GLY A 22 14.87 -21.81 -0.26
CA GLY A 22 16.23 -21.36 -0.57
C GLY A 22 16.31 -20.04 -1.35
N GLY A 23 15.26 -19.22 -1.32
CA GLY A 23 15.16 -18.00 -2.14
C GLY A 23 14.51 -18.22 -3.51
N ASP A 24 14.37 -19.47 -3.96
CA ASP A 24 13.74 -19.80 -5.23
C ASP A 24 12.23 -20.03 -5.08
N VAL A 25 11.49 -19.57 -6.09
CA VAL A 25 10.06 -19.82 -6.22
C VAL A 25 9.83 -21.25 -6.69
N ILE A 26 9.27 -22.09 -5.82
CA ILE A 26 8.91 -23.48 -6.16
C ILE A 26 7.55 -23.53 -6.86
N LYS A 27 6.61 -22.70 -6.40
CA LYS A 27 5.24 -22.72 -6.89
C LYS A 27 4.56 -21.38 -6.70
N GLU A 28 3.89 -20.93 -7.75
CA GLU A 28 3.01 -19.77 -7.72
C GLU A 28 1.54 -20.20 -7.71
N TYR A 29 0.72 -19.36 -7.07
CA TYR A 29 -0.72 -19.50 -7.00
C TYR A 29 -1.36 -18.27 -7.63
N PRO A 30 -1.55 -18.28 -8.97
CA PRO A 30 -2.16 -17.16 -9.67
C PRO A 30 -3.61 -16.96 -9.23
N THR A 31 -4.17 -15.79 -9.53
CA THR A 31 -5.58 -15.52 -9.23
C THR A 31 -6.47 -16.33 -10.16
N GLU A 32 -7.34 -17.16 -9.58
CA GLU A 32 -8.31 -17.97 -10.32
C GLU A 32 -9.65 -17.21 -10.43
N VAL A 33 -10.15 -17.04 -11.65
CA VAL A 33 -11.49 -16.47 -11.90
C VAL A 33 -12.53 -17.59 -11.82
N ILE A 34 -13.48 -17.47 -10.91
CA ILE A 34 -14.62 -18.40 -10.77
C ILE A 34 -15.73 -18.02 -11.75
N ASN A 35 -16.03 -16.73 -11.83
CA ASN A 35 -17.02 -16.19 -12.75
C ASN A 35 -16.53 -14.83 -13.30
N PRO A 36 -16.33 -14.69 -14.62
CA PRO A 36 -15.86 -13.44 -15.20
C PRO A 36 -16.89 -12.30 -15.15
N ALA A 37 -18.19 -12.60 -15.02
CA ALA A 37 -19.23 -11.59 -14.94
C ALA A 37 -20.44 -12.13 -14.14
N ILE A 38 -20.62 -11.65 -12.91
CA ILE A 38 -21.76 -12.04 -12.06
C ILE A 38 -23.11 -11.45 -12.51
N CYS A 39 -23.08 -10.37 -13.30
CA CYS A 39 -24.25 -9.67 -13.83
C CYS A 39 -23.86 -8.77 -15.01
N SER A 40 -24.85 -8.10 -15.62
CA SER A 40 -24.61 -7.12 -16.67
C SER A 40 -23.88 -5.86 -16.13
N PRO A 41 -23.13 -5.12 -16.96
CA PRO A 41 -22.51 -3.86 -16.55
C PRO A 41 -23.50 -2.83 -16.00
N ALA A 42 -24.69 -2.73 -16.60
CA ALA A 42 -25.74 -1.83 -16.13
C ALA A 42 -26.21 -2.18 -14.72
N THR A 43 -26.51 -3.47 -14.48
CA THR A 43 -26.89 -3.97 -13.15
C THR A 43 -25.79 -3.77 -12.13
N LEU A 44 -24.53 -3.96 -12.53
CA LEU A 44 -23.39 -3.75 -11.63
C LEU A 44 -23.30 -2.29 -11.18
N GLU A 45 -23.44 -1.35 -12.12
CA GLU A 45 -23.40 0.09 -11.84
C GLU A 45 -24.55 0.51 -10.91
N GLU A 46 -25.77 0.05 -11.18
CA GLU A 46 -26.91 0.29 -10.30
C GLU A 46 -26.67 -0.23 -8.87
N ILE A 47 -26.15 -1.46 -8.73
CA ILE A 47 -25.83 -2.04 -7.42
C ILE A 47 -24.77 -1.22 -6.69
N ARG A 48 -23.73 -0.73 -7.38
CA ARG A 48 -22.69 0.11 -6.76
C ARG A 48 -23.29 1.40 -6.21
N GLN A 49 -24.15 2.06 -6.99
CA GLN A 49 -24.84 3.28 -6.56
C GLN A 49 -25.76 3.02 -5.35
N ILE A 50 -26.52 1.92 -5.37
CA ILE A 50 -27.38 1.53 -4.25
C ILE A 50 -26.55 1.32 -2.97
N LEU A 51 -25.45 0.56 -3.06
CA LEU A 51 -24.60 0.26 -1.90
C LEU A 51 -23.88 1.49 -1.35
N GLN A 52 -23.52 2.45 -2.21
CA GLN A 52 -23.00 3.74 -1.76
C GLN A 52 -24.07 4.53 -0.99
N LYS A 53 -25.29 4.61 -1.53
CA LYS A 53 -26.42 5.30 -0.90
C LYS A 53 -26.83 4.74 0.45
N VAL A 54 -26.69 3.42 0.65
CA VAL A 54 -26.92 2.78 1.96
C VAL A 54 -26.03 3.39 3.05
N VAL A 55 -24.80 3.77 2.70
CA VAL A 55 -23.83 4.35 3.63
C VAL A 55 -23.94 5.87 3.69
N SER A 56 -24.13 6.57 2.57
CA SER A 56 -24.24 8.04 2.58
C SER A 56 -25.56 8.55 3.17
N GLU A 57 -26.67 7.87 2.87
CA GLU A 57 -28.03 8.33 3.18
C GLU A 57 -28.80 7.37 4.10
N GLY A 58 -28.40 6.09 4.15
CA GLY A 58 -29.15 5.03 4.82
C GLY A 58 -28.66 4.66 6.22
N ILE A 59 -29.15 3.50 6.68
CA ILE A 59 -28.81 2.91 7.99
C ILE A 59 -27.35 2.44 8.12
N GLY A 60 -26.60 2.45 7.02
CA GLY A 60 -25.17 2.15 6.98
C GLY A 60 -24.27 3.33 7.35
N LYS A 61 -24.84 4.53 7.58
CA LYS A 61 -24.11 5.77 7.88
C LYS A 61 -23.00 5.67 8.91
N PRO A 62 -23.11 4.89 10.01
CA PRO A 62 -22.00 4.77 10.96
C PRO A 62 -20.72 4.14 10.38
N ALA A 63 -20.82 3.45 9.23
CA ALA A 63 -19.65 2.93 8.51
C ALA A 63 -18.97 3.97 7.61
N SER A 64 -19.54 5.17 7.41
CA SER A 64 -18.98 6.21 6.55
C SER A 64 -17.63 6.72 7.06
N SER A 65 -16.79 7.18 6.14
CA SER A 65 -15.54 7.89 6.44
C SER A 65 -15.61 9.31 5.89
N LYS A 66 -14.84 10.24 6.49
CA LYS A 66 -14.68 11.61 5.97
C LYS A 66 -13.64 11.70 4.85
N GLN A 67 -12.77 10.69 4.71
CA GLN A 67 -11.61 10.74 3.82
C GLN A 67 -11.88 10.09 2.45
N PHE A 68 -12.79 9.12 2.39
CA PHE A 68 -13.16 8.41 1.16
C PHE A 68 -14.55 7.80 1.30
N ASN A 69 -15.16 7.48 0.16
CA ASN A 69 -16.49 6.87 0.16
C ASN A 69 -16.41 5.37 0.43
N ILE A 70 -17.36 4.88 1.21
CA ILE A 70 -17.51 3.46 1.55
C ILE A 70 -18.86 2.99 1.00
N SER A 71 -18.89 1.81 0.38
CA SER A 71 -20.11 1.16 -0.10
C SER A 71 -20.32 -0.13 0.67
N GLY A 72 -21.55 -0.41 1.08
CA GLY A 72 -21.83 -1.64 1.82
C GLY A 72 -23.26 -1.79 2.29
N LYS A 73 -23.52 -2.87 3.01
CA LYS A 73 -24.84 -3.18 3.55
C LYS A 73 -24.75 -3.75 4.96
N THR A 74 -25.72 -3.37 5.76
CA THR A 74 -25.99 -3.92 7.08
C THR A 74 -26.76 -5.24 6.97
N GLY A 75 -26.41 -6.21 7.81
CA GLY A 75 -27.14 -7.44 8.05
C GLY A 75 -27.49 -7.59 9.52
N THR A 76 -28.73 -8.02 9.80
CA THR A 76 -29.18 -8.41 11.14
C THR A 76 -29.94 -9.72 10.98
N ALA A 77 -29.32 -10.83 11.35
CA ALA A 77 -29.92 -12.16 11.27
C ALA A 77 -30.17 -12.70 12.67
N GLN A 78 -31.37 -13.21 12.93
CA GLN A 78 -31.66 -13.94 14.16
C GLN A 78 -31.01 -15.32 14.10
N ILE A 79 -30.54 -15.82 15.24
CA ILE A 79 -29.95 -17.15 15.37
C ILE A 79 -31.01 -18.12 15.86
N SER A 80 -31.19 -19.23 15.16
CA SER A 80 -32.14 -20.27 15.53
C SER A 80 -31.61 -21.09 16.71
N LYS A 81 -32.47 -21.39 17.69
CA LYS A 81 -32.17 -22.26 18.83
C LYS A 81 -32.59 -23.71 18.53
N GLY A 82 -32.17 -24.22 17.38
CA GLY A 82 -32.47 -25.58 16.94
C GLY A 82 -33.98 -25.82 16.73
N SER A 83 -34.50 -26.87 17.35
CA SER A 83 -35.91 -27.29 17.23
C SER A 83 -36.90 -26.25 17.75
N VAL A 84 -36.48 -25.34 18.63
CA VAL A 84 -37.32 -24.28 19.20
C VAL A 84 -37.42 -23.04 18.29
N GLY A 85 -36.66 -23.03 17.18
CA GLY A 85 -36.65 -21.92 16.23
C GLY A 85 -36.17 -20.61 16.87
N TYR A 86 -36.85 -19.51 16.56
CA TYR A 86 -36.46 -18.15 16.99
C TYR A 86 -37.23 -17.62 18.21
N LYS A 87 -38.15 -18.41 18.77
CA LYS A 87 -39.24 -17.90 19.64
C LYS A 87 -39.01 -18.08 21.15
N ASN A 88 -37.81 -18.46 21.61
CA ASN A 88 -37.59 -18.79 23.03
C ASN A 88 -36.53 -17.92 23.71
N GLY A 89 -36.95 -17.22 24.78
CA GLY A 89 -36.10 -16.41 25.65
C GLY A 89 -35.40 -15.25 24.94
N THR A 90 -34.22 -14.87 25.42
CA THR A 90 -33.37 -13.84 24.79
C THR A 90 -32.98 -14.25 23.37
N ILE A 91 -33.31 -13.42 22.37
CA ILE A 91 -32.98 -13.69 20.97
C ILE A 91 -31.49 -13.40 20.74
N ASP A 92 -30.80 -14.31 20.07
CA ASP A 92 -29.42 -14.12 19.64
C ASP A 92 -29.38 -13.64 18.19
N TYR A 93 -28.40 -12.80 17.86
CA TYR A 93 -28.27 -12.14 16.57
C TYR A 93 -26.85 -12.25 16.01
N TRP A 94 -26.76 -12.51 14.71
CA TRP A 94 -25.60 -12.16 13.91
C TRP A 94 -25.80 -10.75 13.34
N ILE A 95 -24.98 -9.83 13.79
CA ILE A 95 -24.97 -8.45 13.34
C ILE A 95 -23.78 -8.28 12.42
N SER A 96 -24.02 -7.90 11.17
CA SER A 96 -22.96 -7.81 10.17
C SER A 96 -22.99 -6.52 9.36
N PHE A 97 -21.83 -6.19 8.83
CA PHE A 97 -21.67 -5.19 7.79
C PHE A 97 -20.69 -5.73 6.77
N CYS A 98 -21.09 -5.75 5.50
CA CYS A 98 -20.22 -6.15 4.40
C CYS A 98 -20.14 -5.02 3.39
N GLY A 99 -18.93 -4.71 2.92
CA GLY A 99 -18.70 -3.57 2.06
C GLY A 99 -17.34 -3.59 1.39
N TYR A 100 -17.06 -2.53 0.64
CA TYR A 100 -15.80 -2.27 -0.03
C TYR A 100 -15.48 -0.78 -0.04
N PHE A 101 -14.20 -0.47 -0.21
CA PHE A 101 -13.68 0.89 -0.22
C PHE A 101 -12.35 1.01 -0.98
N PRO A 102 -12.03 2.21 -1.51
CA PRO A 102 -12.95 3.31 -1.81
C PRO A 102 -14.09 2.90 -2.75
N SER A 103 -15.24 3.60 -2.76
CA SER A 103 -16.38 3.22 -3.59
C SER A 103 -16.11 3.34 -5.10
N GLU A 104 -15.34 4.37 -5.48
CA GLU A 104 -15.06 4.75 -6.87
C GLU A 104 -14.04 3.81 -7.51
N ALA A 105 -12.94 3.55 -6.78
CA ALA A 105 -11.87 2.64 -7.18
C ALA A 105 -11.63 1.61 -6.05
N PRO A 106 -12.46 0.56 -5.95
CA PRO A 106 -12.37 -0.40 -4.85
C PRO A 106 -11.04 -1.12 -4.82
N GLN A 107 -10.36 -1.04 -3.67
CA GLN A 107 -9.12 -1.77 -3.42
C GLN A 107 -9.32 -2.87 -2.37
N TYR A 108 -10.26 -2.64 -1.45
CA TYR A 108 -10.53 -3.52 -0.32
C TYR A 108 -12.00 -3.89 -0.29
N SER A 109 -12.30 -5.15 0.01
CA SER A 109 -13.63 -5.62 0.36
C SER A 109 -13.55 -6.45 1.62
N GLY A 110 -14.54 -6.35 2.51
CA GLY A 110 -14.51 -7.06 3.78
C GLY A 110 -15.89 -7.24 4.40
N ILE A 111 -15.92 -8.03 5.46
CA ILE A 111 -17.10 -8.25 6.27
C ILE A 111 -16.71 -8.21 7.75
N VAL A 112 -17.55 -7.56 8.56
CA VAL A 112 -17.50 -7.62 10.02
C VAL A 112 -18.76 -8.33 10.48
N VAL A 113 -18.60 -9.30 11.38
CA VAL A 113 -19.70 -10.06 11.98
C VAL A 113 -19.52 -10.06 13.50
N ILE A 114 -20.58 -9.72 14.22
CA ILE A 114 -20.62 -9.64 15.68
C ILE A 114 -21.80 -10.47 16.15
N GLN A 115 -21.56 -11.41 17.08
CA GLN A 115 -22.63 -12.12 17.78
C GLN A 115 -23.11 -11.28 18.95
N ARG A 116 -24.43 -11.20 19.14
CA ARG A 116 -25.02 -10.51 20.30
C ARG A 116 -26.31 -11.17 20.76
N SER A 117 -26.47 -11.28 22.08
CA SER A 117 -27.73 -11.67 22.72
C SER A 117 -28.53 -10.43 23.12
N GLY A 118 -29.81 -10.39 22.77
CA GLY A 118 -30.75 -9.36 23.18
C GLY A 118 -30.58 -8.01 22.47
N THR A 119 -31.46 -7.07 22.83
CA THR A 119 -31.52 -5.71 22.25
C THR A 119 -30.68 -4.72 23.07
N PRO A 120 -30.35 -3.54 22.52
CA PRO A 120 -30.52 -3.12 21.12
C PRO A 120 -29.57 -3.84 20.15
N VAL A 121 -29.97 -4.00 18.90
CA VAL A 121 -29.12 -4.52 17.81
C VAL A 121 -29.11 -3.55 16.63
N SER A 122 -27.94 -3.28 16.06
CA SER A 122 -27.82 -2.41 14.88
C SER A 122 -26.60 -2.77 14.05
N GLY A 123 -26.84 -3.26 12.83
CA GLY A 123 -25.78 -3.55 11.84
C GLY A 123 -24.92 -2.34 11.51
N GLY A 124 -25.52 -1.15 11.47
CA GLY A 124 -24.79 0.10 11.24
C GLY A 124 -23.94 0.48 12.45
N LEU A 125 -24.56 0.70 13.61
CA LEU A 125 -23.86 1.23 14.78
C LEU A 125 -22.82 0.27 15.36
N MET A 126 -23.03 -1.04 15.23
CA MET A 126 -22.09 -2.04 15.74
C MET A 126 -21.08 -2.44 14.65
N ALA A 127 -21.48 -3.30 13.71
CA ALA A 127 -20.57 -3.84 12.71
C ALA A 127 -20.08 -2.77 11.72
N GLY A 128 -20.95 -1.83 11.32
CA GLY A 128 -20.61 -0.72 10.43
C GLY A 128 -19.56 0.21 11.03
N SER A 129 -19.73 0.65 12.28
CA SER A 129 -18.73 1.49 12.97
C SER A 129 -17.36 0.81 13.07
N VAL A 130 -17.33 -0.50 13.30
CA VAL A 130 -16.07 -1.28 13.30
C VAL A 130 -15.48 -1.33 11.88
N PHE A 131 -16.29 -1.58 10.87
CA PHE A 131 -15.86 -1.58 9.47
C PHE A 131 -15.26 -0.22 9.07
N GLY A 132 -15.92 0.90 9.38
CA GLY A 132 -15.44 2.24 9.06
C GLY A 132 -14.06 2.53 9.67
N LYS A 133 -13.86 2.18 10.96
CA LYS A 133 -12.55 2.33 11.63
C LYS A 133 -11.45 1.48 10.99
N ILE A 134 -11.78 0.23 10.61
CA ILE A 134 -10.83 -0.65 9.90
C ILE A 134 -10.49 -0.05 8.54
N ALA A 135 -11.50 0.43 7.81
CA ALA A 135 -11.32 1.03 6.50
C ALA A 135 -10.40 2.25 6.56
N GLU A 136 -10.66 3.17 7.49
CA GLU A 136 -9.81 4.36 7.69
C GLU A 136 -8.38 3.98 8.05
N ARG A 137 -8.20 3.00 8.95
CA ARG A 137 -6.86 2.54 9.34
C ARG A 137 -6.10 1.90 8.19
N ILE A 138 -6.75 1.10 7.35
CA ILE A 138 -6.13 0.48 6.17
C ILE A 138 -5.79 1.56 5.13
N TYR A 139 -6.73 2.46 4.85
CA TYR A 139 -6.53 3.53 3.87
C TYR A 139 -5.37 4.45 4.27
N ALA A 140 -5.30 4.83 5.56
CA ALA A 140 -4.21 5.62 6.12
C ALA A 140 -2.83 4.94 6.01
N LYS A 141 -2.75 3.61 6.04
CA LYS A 141 -1.48 2.88 5.84
C LYS A 141 -1.00 2.89 4.39
N ASN A 142 -1.91 3.00 3.43
CA ASN A 142 -1.55 3.08 2.01
C ASN A 142 -1.31 4.52 1.54
N LEU A 143 -1.65 5.51 2.37
CA LEU A 143 -1.25 6.91 2.21
C LEU A 143 0.23 7.15 2.53
N VAL A 144 0.99 6.11 2.91
CA VAL A 144 2.45 6.20 3.06
C VAL A 144 3.01 6.67 1.72
N LEU A 145 3.37 7.94 1.69
CA LEU A 145 4.18 8.55 0.65
C LEU A 145 5.37 7.62 0.42
N ASP A 146 5.54 7.13 -0.82
CA ASP A 146 6.77 6.46 -1.20
C ASP A 146 7.93 7.36 -0.74
N ILE A 147 8.87 6.84 0.05
CA ILE A 147 10.05 7.61 0.47
C ILE A 147 10.81 8.14 -0.76
N ARG A 148 10.67 7.48 -1.91
CA ARG A 148 11.17 7.98 -3.21
C ARG A 148 10.48 9.26 -3.70
N ASN A 149 9.29 9.58 -3.19
CA ASN A 149 8.61 10.86 -3.44
C ASN A 149 9.00 11.93 -2.41
N ALA A 150 9.66 11.56 -1.32
CA ALA A 150 10.32 12.48 -0.39
C ALA A 150 11.74 12.81 -0.88
N ILE A 151 11.92 13.03 -2.19
CA ILE A 151 13.14 13.65 -2.70
C ILE A 151 13.06 15.12 -2.28
N ASP A 152 13.84 15.46 -1.28
CA ASP A 152 14.12 16.85 -0.95
C ASP A 152 14.90 17.46 -2.12
N THR A 153 14.22 18.26 -2.94
CA THR A 153 14.81 18.95 -4.09
C THR A 153 15.97 19.87 -3.69
N ASN A 154 16.08 20.24 -2.40
CA ASN A 154 17.17 21.08 -1.90
C ASN A 154 18.36 20.27 -1.38
N ASN A 155 18.27 18.95 -1.28
CA ASN A 155 19.34 18.11 -0.73
C ASN A 155 19.96 17.25 -1.85
N VAL A 156 20.84 17.86 -2.64
CA VAL A 156 21.72 17.09 -3.53
C VAL A 156 22.58 16.21 -2.63
N MET A 157 22.37 14.90 -2.68
CA MET A 157 23.19 13.95 -1.92
C MET A 157 24.61 13.99 -2.49
N ILE A 158 25.52 14.71 -1.82
CA ILE A 158 26.93 14.77 -2.18
C ILE A 158 27.66 13.63 -1.44
N PRO A 159 28.01 12.52 -2.13
CA PRO A 159 28.70 11.41 -1.48
C PRO A 159 30.11 11.82 -1.03
N LYS A 160 30.53 11.32 0.13
CA LYS A 160 31.89 11.53 0.62
C LYS A 160 32.88 10.72 -0.23
N VAL A 161 33.72 11.40 -0.99
CA VAL A 161 34.81 10.82 -1.78
C VAL A 161 36.08 10.78 -0.92
N LYS A 162 36.63 9.58 -0.75
CA LYS A 162 37.90 9.39 -0.03
C LYS A 162 39.08 9.79 -0.92
N ARG A 163 40.24 10.02 -0.29
CA ARG A 163 41.51 10.19 -1.03
C ARG A 163 41.82 8.90 -1.78
N GLY A 164 42.28 9.02 -3.01
CA GLY A 164 42.46 7.88 -3.89
C GLY A 164 42.72 8.28 -5.33
N GLU A 165 42.44 7.36 -6.25
CA GLU A 165 42.51 7.59 -7.69
C GLU A 165 41.28 8.44 -8.14
N MET A 166 41.54 9.62 -8.69
CA MET A 166 40.53 10.64 -8.98
C MET A 166 39.78 10.43 -10.30
N ILE A 167 40.37 9.71 -11.26
CA ILE A 167 39.71 9.37 -12.51
C ILE A 167 38.61 8.34 -12.26
N GLU A 168 38.88 7.31 -11.45
CA GLU A 168 37.90 6.32 -11.01
C GLU A 168 36.82 6.94 -10.15
N ALA A 169 37.20 7.83 -9.21
CA ALA A 169 36.24 8.59 -8.42
C ALA A 169 35.29 9.40 -9.32
N LYS A 170 35.81 10.07 -10.36
CA LYS A 170 34.98 10.79 -11.33
C LYS A 170 34.03 9.87 -12.09
N THR A 171 34.49 8.69 -12.51
CA THR A 171 33.66 7.71 -13.22
C THR A 171 32.47 7.28 -12.36
N VAL A 172 32.69 7.01 -11.07
CA VAL A 172 31.61 6.68 -10.13
C VAL A 172 30.67 7.86 -9.91
N LEU A 173 31.18 9.08 -9.72
CA LEU A 173 30.37 10.29 -9.55
C LEU A 173 29.47 10.57 -10.76
N ASN A 174 30.00 10.39 -11.97
CA ASN A 174 29.23 10.50 -13.21
C ASN A 174 28.12 9.43 -13.28
N GLY A 175 28.42 8.19 -12.88
CA GLY A 175 27.43 7.11 -12.80
C GLY A 175 26.31 7.39 -11.79
N LEU A 176 26.64 8.08 -10.70
CA LEU A 176 25.68 8.56 -9.69
C LEU A 176 24.97 9.87 -10.08
N LYS A 177 25.31 10.46 -11.23
CA LYS A 177 24.78 11.76 -11.71
C LYS A 177 25.02 12.91 -10.73
N VAL A 178 26.15 12.89 -10.03
CA VAL A 178 26.58 13.97 -9.12
C VAL A 178 27.43 14.96 -9.90
N ASN A 179 27.15 16.27 -9.73
CA ASN A 179 27.94 17.31 -10.40
C ASN A 179 29.37 17.31 -9.86
N SER A 180 30.36 17.13 -10.76
CA SER A 180 31.76 17.05 -10.37
C SER A 180 32.70 17.67 -11.41
N GLU A 181 33.64 18.49 -10.92
CA GLU A 181 34.67 19.13 -11.71
C GLU A 181 36.06 18.52 -11.43
N ILE A 182 36.95 18.60 -12.41
CA ILE A 182 38.35 18.16 -12.26
C ILE A 182 39.29 19.36 -12.38
N LYS A 183 40.24 19.47 -11.45
CA LYS A 183 41.36 20.43 -11.53
C LYS A 183 42.68 19.72 -11.85
N PHE A 184 42.67 18.88 -12.88
CA PHE A 184 43.85 18.19 -13.38
C PHE A 184 43.68 17.80 -14.84
N SER A 185 44.79 17.64 -15.56
CA SER A 185 44.78 17.21 -16.97
C SER A 185 44.55 15.70 -17.08
N THR A 186 43.59 15.29 -17.89
CA THR A 186 43.30 13.88 -18.22
C THR A 186 44.02 13.41 -19.50
N LYS A 187 44.85 14.27 -20.11
CA LYS A 187 45.52 13.97 -21.39
C LYS A 187 46.60 12.90 -21.29
N GLU A 188 47.06 12.58 -20.08
CA GLU A 188 48.00 11.50 -19.83
C GLU A 188 47.24 10.35 -19.15
N LYS A 189 47.28 9.13 -19.71
CA LYS A 189 46.75 7.90 -19.09
C LYS A 189 47.59 7.47 -17.87
N LYS A 190 47.85 8.40 -16.95
CA LYS A 190 48.55 8.16 -15.69
C LYS A 190 47.55 8.27 -14.55
N GLU A 191 47.73 7.44 -13.54
CA GLU A 191 46.96 7.51 -12.30
C GLU A 191 47.09 8.90 -11.67
N VAL A 192 45.95 9.48 -11.30
CA VAL A 192 45.88 10.79 -10.66
C VAL A 192 45.39 10.59 -9.24
N TRP A 193 46.33 10.58 -8.30
CA TRP A 193 46.03 10.49 -6.88
C TRP A 193 45.71 11.88 -6.32
N GLY A 194 44.67 11.96 -5.49
CA GLY A 194 44.18 13.26 -5.03
C GLY A 194 43.12 13.21 -3.94
N ARG A 195 42.42 14.33 -3.80
CA ARG A 195 41.34 14.52 -2.82
C ARG A 195 40.16 15.23 -3.46
N ALA A 196 38.98 15.02 -2.86
CA ALA A 196 37.79 15.79 -3.16
C ALA A 196 37.65 16.99 -2.23
N VAL A 197 37.29 18.13 -2.81
CA VAL A 197 36.85 19.34 -2.11
C VAL A 197 35.36 19.51 -2.38
N TYR A 198 34.59 19.80 -1.34
CA TYR A 198 33.13 19.84 -1.39
C TYR A 198 32.64 21.29 -1.43
N SER A 199 31.74 21.58 -2.34
CA SER A 199 30.90 22.79 -2.35
C SER A 199 29.46 22.39 -1.97
N SER A 200 28.56 23.36 -1.85
CA SER A 200 27.13 23.11 -1.58
C SER A 200 26.43 22.37 -2.72
N GLU A 201 26.95 22.42 -3.95
CA GLU A 201 26.29 21.86 -5.15
C GLU A 201 27.22 21.00 -6.03
N GLU A 202 28.53 20.94 -5.73
CA GLU A 202 29.51 20.28 -6.58
C GLU A 202 30.66 19.64 -5.78
N ILE A 203 31.29 18.64 -6.40
CA ILE A 203 32.53 18.02 -5.92
C ILE A 203 33.66 18.40 -6.87
N VAL A 204 34.69 19.06 -6.34
CA VAL A 204 35.91 19.38 -7.10
C VAL A 204 36.98 18.35 -6.77
N LEU A 205 37.44 17.62 -7.78
CA LEU A 205 38.53 16.65 -7.65
C LEU A 205 39.87 17.32 -7.97
N GLU A 206 40.76 17.36 -6.99
CA GLU A 206 42.06 18.02 -7.08
C GLU A 206 43.18 16.99 -7.02
N LYS A 207 44.14 17.11 -7.95
CA LYS A 207 45.40 16.36 -7.88
C LYS A 207 46.22 16.88 -6.71
N GLN A 208 46.80 15.96 -5.94
CA GLN A 208 47.73 16.31 -4.87
C GLN A 208 49.14 15.87 -5.31
N GLU A 209 50.07 16.82 -5.42
CA GLU A 209 51.43 16.55 -5.92
C GLU A 209 52.34 15.92 -4.86
N GLU A 210 52.09 16.19 -3.57
CA GLU A 210 52.76 15.54 -2.45
C GLU A 210 51.90 14.40 -1.90
N PHE A 211 52.16 13.19 -2.39
CA PHE A 211 51.89 11.98 -1.64
C PHE A 211 53.15 11.66 -0.81
N LEU A 212 53.06 11.84 0.51
CA LEU A 212 53.96 11.16 1.43
C LEU A 212 53.84 9.66 1.12
N ARG A 213 54.90 9.08 0.55
CA ARG A 213 54.97 7.69 0.09
C ARG A 213 54.76 6.65 1.22
N ASP A 214 54.62 7.09 2.47
CA ASP A 214 54.60 6.23 3.65
C ASP A 214 53.20 5.90 4.20
N PHE A 215 52.13 6.26 3.49
CA PHE A 215 50.76 5.88 3.88
C PHE A 215 49.97 5.29 2.71
N MET A 216 50.38 4.09 2.28
CA MET A 216 49.43 3.09 1.76
C MET A 216 49.12 2.10 2.89
N PRO A 217 47.85 1.81 3.20
CA PRO A 217 47.52 0.58 3.92
C PRO A 217 47.81 -0.66 3.06
#